data_AF-A0A2P6F8M8-F1
#
_entry.id   AF-A0A2P6F8M8-F1
#
_cell.length_a   1.000
_cell.length_b   1.000
_cell.length_c   1.000
_cell.angle_alpha   90.00
_cell.angle_beta   90.00
_cell.angle_gamma   90.00
#
_symmetry.space_group_name_H-M   'P 1'
#
loop_
_entity.id
_entity.type
_entity.pdbx_description
1 polymer ?
#
loop_
_entity_poly.entity_id
_entity_poly.type
_entity_poly.pdbx_seq_one_letter_code
_entity_poly.pdbx_strand_id
1 'polypeptide(L)'
;MSLEEFNKINDERIKLGEPEFANPRNAAAGTLRQLDSTIVAKRNLNAFLYYYVNALGDEIQNQYDSLQRLEQLKFKTNPEYRYCSNIAAVWAYIQEYEPKRHQLGYEIDGIVIKVNNLSLYNRIGYTAKNPKWAIAYKFPAEVVVTKLLNIFPSVGRTGRITYNAVLEPVRIAGTIVRAATLHNADFITERDIRIGDDVQVKKAGDIIPEVINYVVERRQQKAKKWQEATHCPECQSLLERVTGEVDQYCINSVCPKKITRGLEHYCSRNAMNIEGVSEKNIERLYK
;
A
#
# COMPACT_ATOMS: atom_id res chain seq x y z
N MET A 1 -13.22 -8.07 -8.71
CA MET A 1 -13.36 -7.63 -10.12
C MET A 1 -12.33 -8.41 -10.92
N SER A 2 -12.72 -9.02 -12.04
CA SER A 2 -11.78 -9.72 -12.92
C SER A 2 -10.91 -8.72 -13.69
N LEU A 3 -9.77 -9.18 -14.20
CA LEU A 3 -8.91 -8.38 -15.06
C LEU A 3 -9.62 -7.97 -16.36
N GLU A 4 -10.42 -8.86 -16.94
CA GLU A 4 -11.21 -8.58 -18.13
C GLU A 4 -12.19 -7.41 -17.91
N GLU A 5 -12.99 -7.46 -16.84
CA GLU A 5 -13.95 -6.40 -16.54
C GLU A 5 -13.25 -5.10 -16.15
N PHE A 6 -12.12 -5.18 -15.45
CA PHE A 6 -11.29 -4.01 -15.13
C PHE A 6 -10.78 -3.31 -16.40
N ASN A 7 -10.23 -4.06 -17.36
CA ASN A 7 -9.73 -3.51 -18.62
C ASN A 7 -10.87 -2.88 -19.43
N LYS A 8 -12.01 -3.57 -19.54
CA LYS A 8 -13.20 -3.04 -20.20
C LYS A 8 -13.67 -1.72 -19.61
N ILE A 9 -13.73 -1.62 -18.28
CA ILE A 9 -14.12 -0.38 -17.60
C ILE A 9 -13.13 0.74 -17.89
N ASN A 10 -11.82 0.46 -17.90
CA ASN A 10 -10.83 1.48 -18.23
C ASN A 10 -10.93 1.92 -19.70
N ASP A 11 -11.16 1.01 -20.64
CA ASP A 11 -11.38 1.34 -22.05
C ASP A 11 -12.60 2.26 -22.24
N GLU A 12 -13.70 1.99 -21.52
CA GLU A 12 -14.88 2.85 -21.52
C GLU A 12 -14.58 4.24 -20.95
N ARG A 13 -13.82 4.31 -19.84
CA ARG A 13 -13.41 5.58 -19.22
C ARG A 13 -12.53 6.40 -20.14
N ILE A 14 -11.57 5.78 -20.84
CA ILE A 14 -10.71 6.44 -21.82
C ILE A 14 -11.56 7.05 -22.94
N LYS A 15 -12.54 6.31 -23.48
CA LYS A 15 -13.46 6.82 -24.52
C LYS A 15 -14.28 8.03 -24.05
N LEU A 16 -14.58 8.10 -22.75
CA LEU A 16 -15.32 9.21 -22.13
C LEU A 16 -14.42 10.36 -21.66
N GLY A 17 -13.10 10.27 -21.84
CA GLY A 17 -12.14 11.26 -21.34
C GLY A 17 -12.00 11.26 -19.81
N GLU A 18 -12.42 10.19 -19.14
CA GLU A 18 -12.32 10.03 -17.70
C GLU A 18 -10.98 9.41 -17.28
N PRO A 19 -10.45 9.74 -16.08
CA PRO A 19 -9.25 9.07 -15.57
C PRO A 19 -9.48 7.58 -15.36
N GLU A 20 -8.56 6.75 -15.81
CA GLU A 20 -8.56 5.30 -15.58
C GLU A 20 -8.50 4.94 -14.09
N PHE A 21 -9.05 3.79 -13.73
CA PHE A 21 -8.76 3.18 -12.45
C PHE A 21 -7.34 2.60 -12.43
N ALA A 22 -6.65 2.82 -11.32
CA ALA A 22 -5.24 2.47 -11.21
C ALA A 22 -4.99 0.95 -11.01
N ASN A 23 -5.96 0.21 -10.45
CA ASN A 23 -5.92 -1.24 -10.31
C ASN A 23 -7.35 -1.81 -10.05
N PRO A 24 -7.57 -3.13 -10.23
CA PRO A 24 -8.85 -3.79 -9.96
C PRO A 24 -9.40 -3.58 -8.55
N ARG A 25 -8.54 -3.44 -7.53
CA ARG A 25 -8.96 -3.15 -6.15
C ARG A 25 -9.65 -1.79 -6.04
N ASN A 26 -9.06 -0.76 -6.62
CA ASN A 26 -9.61 0.59 -6.64
C ASN A 26 -10.88 0.66 -7.48
N ALA A 27 -10.91 -0.02 -8.64
CA ALA A 27 -12.09 -0.11 -9.48
C ALA A 27 -13.26 -0.79 -8.76
N ALA A 28 -13.02 -1.92 -8.08
CA ALA A 28 -14.04 -2.62 -7.30
C ALA A 28 -14.57 -1.77 -6.13
N ALA A 29 -13.67 -1.14 -5.36
CA ALA A 29 -14.06 -0.29 -4.24
C ALA A 29 -14.85 0.96 -4.69
N GLY A 30 -14.41 1.61 -5.76
CA GLY A 30 -15.13 2.75 -6.36
C GLY A 30 -16.48 2.36 -6.95
N THR A 31 -16.62 1.11 -7.41
CA THR A 31 -17.89 0.54 -7.87
C THR A 31 -18.86 0.31 -6.71
N LEU A 32 -18.44 -0.36 -5.64
CA LEU A 32 -19.30 -0.65 -4.49
C LEU A 32 -19.81 0.60 -3.75
N ARG A 33 -19.17 1.76 -3.97
CA ARG A 33 -19.52 3.04 -3.34
C ARG A 33 -20.38 3.94 -4.24
N GLN A 34 -20.84 3.46 -5.40
CA GLN A 34 -21.77 4.21 -6.23
C GLN A 34 -23.13 4.31 -5.53
N LEU A 35 -23.73 5.51 -5.56
CA LEU A 35 -25.09 5.73 -5.05
C LEU A 35 -26.13 5.08 -5.96
N ASP A 36 -25.88 5.09 -7.27
CA ASP A 36 -26.74 4.46 -8.27
C ASP A 36 -26.36 2.97 -8.43
N SER A 37 -27.26 2.09 -8.00
CA SER A 37 -27.08 0.64 -8.09
C SER A 37 -27.05 0.12 -9.53
N THR A 38 -27.57 0.87 -10.50
CA THR A 38 -27.51 0.49 -11.92
C THR A 38 -26.08 0.55 -12.47
N ILE A 39 -25.25 1.45 -11.94
CA ILE A 39 -23.82 1.52 -12.28
C ILE A 39 -23.10 0.30 -11.70
N VAL A 40 -23.45 -0.09 -10.46
CA VAL A 40 -22.89 -1.29 -9.81
C VAL A 40 -23.22 -2.54 -10.61
N ALA A 41 -24.49 -2.69 -11.02
CA ALA A 41 -24.97 -3.83 -11.81
C ALA A 41 -24.24 -3.97 -13.15
N LYS A 42 -23.90 -2.86 -13.82
CA LYS A 42 -23.18 -2.86 -15.10
C LYS A 42 -21.72 -3.32 -15.02
N ARG A 43 -21.09 -3.21 -13.85
CA ARG A 43 -19.65 -3.47 -13.64
C ARG A 43 -19.32 -4.89 -13.21
N ASN A 44 -20.28 -5.82 -13.32
CA ASN A 44 -20.13 -7.28 -13.17
C ASN A 44 -19.20 -7.71 -12.02
N LEU A 45 -19.39 -7.12 -10.83
CA LEU A 45 -18.57 -7.48 -9.68
C LEU A 45 -18.75 -8.96 -9.33
N ASN A 46 -17.65 -9.59 -8.96
CA ASN A 46 -17.61 -10.97 -8.52
C ASN A 46 -16.91 -11.05 -7.15
N ALA A 47 -17.21 -12.09 -6.38
CA ALA A 47 -16.73 -12.26 -5.01
C ALA A 47 -16.32 -13.71 -4.75
N PHE A 48 -15.30 -13.88 -3.93
CA PHE A 48 -14.94 -15.15 -3.32
C PHE A 48 -15.15 -15.04 -1.81
N LEU A 49 -15.99 -15.91 -1.26
CA LEU A 49 -16.14 -16.07 0.18
C LEU A 49 -15.02 -16.98 0.69
N TYR A 50 -14.43 -16.60 1.82
CA TYR A 50 -13.23 -17.24 2.36
C TYR A 50 -13.36 -17.65 3.83
N TYR A 51 -14.51 -17.39 4.45
CA TYR A 51 -14.73 -17.63 5.86
C TYR A 51 -16.20 -17.90 6.15
N TYR A 52 -16.46 -19.00 6.85
CA TYR A 52 -17.79 -19.35 7.34
C TYR A 52 -17.91 -18.90 8.79
N VAL A 53 -18.79 -17.95 9.06
CA VAL A 53 -19.04 -17.47 10.43
C VAL A 53 -19.78 -18.54 11.22
N ASN A 54 -19.33 -18.83 12.45
CA ASN A 54 -19.91 -19.84 13.32
C ASN A 54 -19.83 -21.29 12.81
N ALA A 55 -18.79 -21.62 12.02
CA ALA A 55 -18.58 -22.96 11.47
C ALA A 55 -18.63 -24.10 12.51
N LEU A 56 -18.05 -23.89 13.71
CA LEU A 56 -18.08 -24.89 14.79
C LEU A 56 -19.52 -25.16 15.30
N GLY A 57 -20.41 -24.17 15.26
CA GLY A 57 -21.82 -24.32 15.62
C GLY A 57 -22.61 -25.14 14.61
N ASP A 58 -22.17 -25.16 13.35
CA ASP A 58 -22.71 -26.00 12.28
C ASP A 58 -21.92 -27.31 12.13
N GLU A 59 -21.24 -27.74 13.20
CA GLU A 59 -20.45 -28.99 13.30
C GLU A 59 -19.24 -29.08 12.36
N ILE A 60 -18.84 -27.98 11.73
CA ILE A 60 -17.68 -27.92 10.82
C ILE A 60 -16.40 -27.69 11.64
N GLN A 61 -15.48 -28.65 11.60
CA GLN A 61 -14.28 -28.63 12.44
C GLN A 61 -13.10 -27.89 11.80
N ASN A 62 -13.06 -27.79 10.46
CA ASN A 62 -11.91 -27.31 9.73
C ASN A 62 -12.23 -26.18 8.75
N GLN A 63 -11.25 -25.32 8.51
CA GLN A 63 -11.33 -24.22 7.54
C GLN A 63 -11.54 -24.76 6.11
N TYR A 64 -10.85 -25.83 5.72
CA TYR A 64 -11.03 -26.47 4.41
C TYR A 64 -12.48 -26.93 4.20
N ASP A 65 -13.03 -27.68 5.16
CA ASP A 65 -14.41 -28.17 5.12
C ASP A 65 -15.42 -27.01 5.11
N SER A 66 -15.09 -25.90 5.77
CA SER A 66 -15.94 -24.71 5.74
C SER A 66 -16.03 -24.06 4.36
N LEU A 67 -14.95 -24.09 3.56
CA LEU A 67 -14.98 -23.64 2.16
C LEU A 67 -15.82 -24.58 1.30
N GLN A 68 -15.67 -25.90 1.46
CA GLN A 68 -16.51 -26.89 0.77
C GLN A 68 -17.99 -26.71 1.11
N ARG A 69 -18.32 -26.37 2.37
CA ARG A 69 -19.69 -26.09 2.77
C ARG A 69 -20.24 -24.86 2.06
N LEU A 70 -19.46 -23.78 1.92
CA LEU A 70 -19.87 -22.59 1.17
C LEU A 70 -20.18 -22.94 -0.29
N GLU A 71 -19.39 -23.80 -0.93
CA GLU A 71 -19.65 -24.27 -2.30
C GLU A 71 -20.95 -25.07 -2.41
N GLN A 72 -21.21 -25.97 -1.45
CA GLN A 72 -22.47 -26.72 -1.38
C GLN A 72 -23.68 -25.79 -1.27
N LEU A 73 -23.53 -24.70 -0.51
CA LEU A 73 -24.52 -23.63 -0.37
C LEU A 73 -24.59 -22.70 -1.59
N LYS A 74 -23.90 -23.01 -2.69
CA LYS A 74 -23.83 -22.25 -3.95
C LYS A 74 -23.15 -20.88 -3.83
N PHE A 75 -22.45 -20.62 -2.73
CA PHE A 75 -21.54 -19.49 -2.66
C PHE A 75 -20.27 -19.76 -3.46
N LYS A 76 -19.71 -18.71 -4.05
CA LYS A 76 -18.44 -18.79 -4.77
C LYS A 76 -17.27 -18.73 -3.79
N THR A 77 -16.43 -19.74 -3.83
CA THR A 77 -15.11 -19.80 -3.18
C THR A 77 -14.01 -19.68 -4.24
N ASN A 78 -12.79 -19.40 -3.80
CA ASN A 78 -11.66 -19.33 -4.72
C ASN A 78 -11.22 -20.76 -5.13
N PRO A 79 -11.24 -21.14 -6.42
CA PRO A 79 -10.95 -22.53 -6.82
C PRO A 79 -9.48 -22.95 -6.56
N GLU A 80 -8.59 -21.99 -6.30
CA GLU A 80 -7.17 -22.22 -6.13
C GLU A 80 -6.78 -22.61 -4.68
N TYR A 81 -7.71 -22.59 -3.72
CA TYR A 81 -7.35 -22.92 -2.32
C TYR A 81 -6.83 -24.36 -2.19
N ARG A 82 -5.85 -24.57 -1.31
CA ARG A 82 -5.24 -25.90 -1.10
C ARG A 82 -5.05 -26.20 0.38
N TYR A 83 -5.45 -27.41 0.79
CA TYR A 83 -5.04 -27.95 2.08
C TYR A 83 -3.55 -28.34 2.04
N CYS A 84 -2.78 -27.83 2.99
CA CYS A 84 -1.36 -28.14 3.12
C CYS A 84 -1.12 -28.81 4.49
N SER A 85 -0.60 -30.03 4.50
CA SER A 85 -0.43 -30.83 5.72
C SER A 85 0.75 -30.37 6.60
N ASN A 86 1.68 -29.58 6.04
CA ASN A 86 2.85 -29.07 6.75
C ASN A 86 3.39 -27.79 6.09
N ILE A 87 4.38 -27.15 6.73
CA ILE A 87 4.97 -25.89 6.26
C ILE A 87 5.70 -26.02 4.92
N ALA A 88 6.29 -27.18 4.62
CA ALA A 88 6.95 -27.41 3.33
C ALA A 88 5.95 -27.42 2.18
N ALA A 89 4.76 -28.01 2.38
CA ALA A 89 3.66 -27.96 1.42
C ALA A 89 3.12 -26.53 1.23
N VAL A 90 3.03 -25.76 2.33
CA VAL A 90 2.66 -24.32 2.25
C VAL A 90 3.69 -23.55 1.42
N TRP A 91 4.99 -23.78 1.65
CA TRP A 91 6.05 -23.11 0.89
C TRP A 91 6.04 -23.49 -0.59
N ALA A 92 5.85 -24.77 -0.90
CA ALA A 92 5.71 -25.24 -2.28
C ALA A 92 4.52 -24.58 -2.99
N TYR A 93 3.38 -24.43 -2.29
CA TYR A 93 2.22 -23.70 -2.82
C TYR A 93 2.54 -22.23 -3.10
N ILE A 94 3.25 -21.53 -2.20
CA ILE A 94 3.67 -20.14 -2.42
C ILE A 94 4.55 -20.02 -3.66
N GLN A 95 5.58 -20.87 -3.77
CA GLN A 95 6.51 -20.88 -4.91
C GLN A 95 5.81 -21.22 -6.24
N GLU A 96 4.78 -22.06 -6.20
CA GLU A 96 3.95 -22.37 -7.37
C GLU A 96 3.11 -21.17 -7.81
N TYR A 97 2.49 -20.46 -6.86
CA TYR A 97 1.54 -19.39 -7.18
C TYR A 97 2.17 -18.02 -7.41
N GLU A 98 3.37 -17.78 -6.89
CA GLU A 98 4.09 -16.53 -7.12
C GLU A 98 4.27 -16.20 -8.61
N PRO A 99 4.77 -17.09 -9.48
CA PRO A 99 4.82 -16.83 -10.92
C PRO A 99 3.44 -16.95 -11.60
N LYS A 100 2.57 -17.86 -11.12
CA LYS A 100 1.23 -18.07 -11.71
C LYS A 100 0.26 -16.92 -11.45
N ARG A 101 0.53 -16.03 -10.49
CA ARG A 101 -0.37 -14.90 -10.16
C ARG A 101 -0.77 -14.06 -11.38
N HIS A 102 0.10 -13.95 -12.38
CA HIS A 102 -0.14 -13.20 -13.61
C HIS A 102 -1.02 -13.94 -14.64
N GLN A 103 -1.29 -15.23 -14.41
CA GLN A 103 -2.13 -16.08 -15.26
C GLN A 103 -3.57 -16.18 -14.73
N LEU A 104 -3.81 -15.73 -13.49
CA LEU A 104 -5.14 -15.71 -12.90
C LEU A 104 -6.00 -14.62 -13.55
N GLY A 105 -7.30 -14.87 -13.68
CA GLY A 105 -8.26 -13.87 -14.17
C GLY A 105 -8.52 -12.70 -13.22
N TYR A 106 -7.75 -12.59 -12.14
CA TYR A 106 -7.84 -11.56 -11.10
C TYR A 106 -6.46 -11.33 -10.47
N GLU A 107 -6.21 -10.12 -9.97
CA GLU A 107 -4.96 -9.84 -9.26
C GLU A 107 -4.97 -10.41 -7.84
N ILE A 108 -3.81 -10.91 -7.40
CA ILE A 108 -3.51 -11.26 -6.02
C ILE A 108 -2.20 -10.62 -5.60
N ASP A 109 -2.09 -10.26 -4.33
CA ASP A 109 -0.89 -9.64 -3.75
C ASP A 109 -0.14 -10.58 -2.78
N GLY A 110 -0.60 -11.82 -2.66
CA GLY A 110 -0.05 -12.81 -1.77
C GLY A 110 -0.98 -13.99 -1.51
N ILE A 111 -0.59 -14.84 -0.57
CA ILE A 111 -1.33 -16.01 -0.11
C ILE A 111 -1.68 -15.85 1.37
N VAL A 112 -2.92 -16.14 1.74
CA VAL A 112 -3.33 -16.19 3.16
C VAL A 112 -3.19 -17.61 3.67
N ILE A 113 -2.33 -17.79 4.66
CA ILE A 113 -2.11 -19.07 5.35
C ILE A 113 -2.97 -19.05 6.61
N LYS A 114 -3.77 -20.10 6.82
CA LYS A 114 -4.62 -20.27 8.00
C LYS A 114 -4.37 -21.61 8.66
N VAL A 115 -4.39 -21.63 9.98
CA VAL A 115 -4.50 -22.90 10.72
C VAL A 115 -5.82 -23.57 10.31
N ASN A 116 -5.75 -24.85 9.93
CA ASN A 116 -6.92 -25.54 9.39
C ASN A 116 -7.95 -25.89 10.48
N ASN A 117 -7.50 -26.33 11.66
CA ASN A 117 -8.39 -26.73 12.74
C ASN A 117 -8.99 -25.49 13.44
N LEU A 118 -10.32 -25.32 13.35
CA LEU A 118 -11.03 -24.15 13.85
C LEU A 118 -11.11 -24.12 15.38
N SER A 119 -11.09 -25.27 16.05
CA SER A 119 -11.12 -25.36 17.51
C SER A 119 -9.90 -24.69 18.17
N LEU A 120 -8.80 -24.56 17.43
CA LEU A 120 -7.57 -23.91 17.90
C LEU A 120 -7.65 -22.38 17.86
N TYR A 121 -8.63 -21.78 17.19
CA TYR A 121 -8.63 -20.33 16.93
C TYR A 121 -8.73 -19.52 18.22
N ASN A 122 -9.57 -19.95 19.16
CA ASN A 122 -9.71 -19.30 20.46
C ASN A 122 -8.45 -19.45 21.31
N ARG A 123 -7.80 -20.62 21.27
CA ARG A 123 -6.58 -20.89 22.02
C ARG A 123 -5.37 -20.11 21.48
N ILE A 124 -5.26 -19.99 20.16
CA ILE A 124 -4.22 -19.20 19.49
C ILE A 124 -4.48 -17.69 19.70
N GLY A 125 -5.74 -17.29 19.60
CA GLY A 125 -6.22 -15.95 19.94
C GLY A 125 -5.91 -14.87 18.90
N TYR A 126 -5.97 -13.62 19.36
CA TYR A 126 -5.90 -12.42 18.55
C TYR A 126 -4.93 -11.42 19.18
N THR A 127 -4.40 -10.52 18.36
CA THR A 127 -3.82 -9.24 18.79
C THR A 127 -4.93 -8.18 18.83
N ALA A 128 -4.60 -6.93 19.18
CA ALA A 128 -5.58 -5.83 19.14
C ALA A 128 -6.25 -5.62 17.77
N LYS A 129 -5.63 -6.10 16.67
CA LYS A 129 -6.12 -5.88 15.30
C LYS A 129 -6.23 -7.13 14.44
N ASN A 130 -5.40 -8.15 14.68
CA ASN A 130 -5.22 -9.29 13.76
C ASN A 130 -5.35 -10.64 14.48
N PRO A 131 -5.91 -11.68 13.83
CA PRO A 131 -5.85 -13.05 14.32
C PRO A 131 -4.41 -13.57 14.36
N LYS A 132 -4.08 -14.42 15.33
CA LYS A 132 -2.77 -15.12 15.38
C LYS A 132 -2.77 -16.45 14.64
N TRP A 133 -3.94 -16.96 14.25
CA TRP A 133 -4.14 -18.22 13.53
C TRP A 133 -4.12 -18.07 12.00
N ALA A 134 -3.96 -16.85 11.49
CA ALA A 134 -3.83 -16.57 10.06
C ALA A 134 -2.77 -15.50 9.80
N ILE A 135 -2.09 -15.61 8.66
CA ILE A 135 -1.11 -14.64 8.19
C ILE A 135 -1.20 -14.48 6.68
N ALA A 136 -1.06 -13.25 6.18
CA ALA A 136 -0.92 -12.99 4.76
C ALA A 136 0.57 -12.98 4.40
N TYR A 137 1.01 -13.97 3.63
CA TYR A 137 2.30 -13.96 2.97
C TYR A 137 2.19 -13.10 1.71
N LYS A 138 2.80 -11.92 1.73
CA LYS A 138 2.85 -11.04 0.55
C LYS A 138 3.95 -11.50 -0.38
N PHE A 139 3.66 -11.54 -1.67
CA PHE A 139 4.71 -11.81 -2.64
C PHE A 139 5.73 -10.65 -2.63
N PRO A 140 6.99 -10.89 -3.01
CA PRO A 140 7.96 -9.83 -3.21
C PRO A 140 7.38 -8.73 -4.10
N ALA A 141 7.46 -7.50 -3.59
CA ALA A 141 6.99 -6.33 -4.30
C ALA A 141 7.76 -6.18 -5.62
N GLU A 142 7.06 -5.78 -6.66
CA GLU A 142 7.67 -5.43 -7.94
C GLU A 142 8.69 -4.30 -7.71
N VAL A 143 9.95 -4.56 -8.09
CA VAL A 143 11.02 -3.57 -8.08
C VAL A 143 11.23 -3.11 -9.51
N VAL A 144 11.04 -1.82 -9.76
CA VAL A 144 11.33 -1.22 -11.06
C VAL A 144 12.53 -0.28 -10.92
N VAL A 145 13.18 0.00 -12.04
CA VAL A 145 14.22 1.03 -12.11
C VAL A 145 13.65 2.26 -12.81
N THR A 146 13.86 3.44 -12.24
CA THR A 146 13.51 4.72 -12.85
C THR A 146 14.54 5.79 -12.49
N LYS A 147 14.54 6.92 -13.20
CA LYS A 147 15.48 8.00 -12.96
C LYS A 147 15.06 8.89 -11.78
N LEU A 148 16.00 9.19 -10.90
CA LEU A 148 15.84 10.16 -9.82
C LEU A 148 16.07 11.58 -10.33
N LEU A 149 15.00 12.37 -10.44
CA LEU A 149 15.03 13.72 -11.00
C LEU A 149 15.40 14.78 -9.96
N ASN A 150 14.94 14.62 -8.72
CA ASN A 150 15.23 15.55 -7.63
C ASN A 150 14.99 14.88 -6.27
N ILE A 151 15.50 15.47 -5.19
CA ILE A 151 15.17 15.12 -3.81
C ILE A 151 14.64 16.37 -3.12
N PHE A 152 13.51 16.27 -2.41
CA PHE A 152 12.94 17.39 -1.67
C PHE A 152 12.54 16.99 -0.23
N PRO A 153 12.79 17.87 0.76
CA PRO A 153 12.29 17.69 2.12
C PRO A 153 10.80 18.00 2.21
N SER A 154 10.11 17.32 3.13
CA SER A 154 8.73 17.58 3.51
C SER A 154 8.60 17.62 5.02
N VAL A 155 7.72 18.49 5.54
CA VAL A 155 7.53 18.67 6.98
C VAL A 155 6.34 17.84 7.47
N GLY A 156 6.59 16.93 8.40
CA GLY A 156 5.57 16.15 9.08
C GLY A 156 4.89 16.93 10.20
N ARG A 157 3.81 16.36 10.74
CA ARG A 157 3.02 16.94 11.85
C ARG A 157 3.86 17.35 13.06
N THR A 158 4.80 16.51 13.47
CA THR A 158 5.67 16.76 14.63
C THR A 158 6.84 17.68 14.31
N GLY A 159 6.96 18.16 13.07
CA GLY A 159 8.12 18.88 12.57
C GLY A 159 9.19 17.99 11.96
N ARG A 160 9.04 16.66 12.05
CA ARG A 160 9.98 15.70 11.44
C ARG A 160 10.12 15.95 9.94
N ILE A 161 11.34 16.05 9.46
CA ILE A 161 11.67 16.21 8.04
C ILE A 161 11.78 14.82 7.40
N THR A 162 10.96 14.57 6.39
CA THR A 162 11.02 13.36 5.57
C THR A 162 11.44 13.75 4.17
N TYR A 163 12.46 13.09 3.64
CA TYR A 163 12.96 13.33 2.30
C TYR A 163 12.24 12.44 1.30
N ASN A 164 11.88 13.01 0.15
CA ASN A 164 11.19 12.33 -0.93
C ASN A 164 11.93 12.52 -2.25
N ALA A 165 11.94 11.48 -3.07
CA ALA A 165 12.39 11.52 -4.43
C ALA A 165 11.31 12.08 -5.36
N VAL A 166 11.70 12.92 -6.31
CA VAL A 166 10.97 13.15 -7.56
C VAL A 166 11.54 12.18 -8.59
N LEU A 167 10.67 11.38 -9.19
CA LEU A 167 11.06 10.31 -10.11
C LEU A 167 10.54 10.61 -11.51
N GLU A 168 11.26 10.12 -12.51
CA GLU A 168 10.71 9.96 -13.84
C GLU A 168 9.50 9.01 -13.76
N PRO A 169 8.34 9.37 -14.35
CA PRO A 169 7.11 8.59 -14.18
C PRO A 169 7.31 7.11 -14.57
N VAL A 170 7.07 6.21 -13.62
CA VAL A 170 7.22 4.77 -13.83
C VAL A 170 5.99 4.02 -13.33
N ARG A 171 5.57 2.97 -14.04
CA ARG A 171 4.42 2.13 -13.63
C ARG A 171 4.91 1.04 -12.67
N ILE A 172 4.30 0.94 -11.50
CA ILE A 172 4.56 -0.09 -10.48
C ILE A 172 3.23 -0.61 -9.94
N ALA A 173 2.99 -1.93 -10.04
CA ALA A 173 1.75 -2.54 -9.58
C ALA A 173 0.50 -1.78 -10.08
N GLY A 174 0.41 -1.56 -11.39
CA GLY A 174 -0.72 -0.92 -12.07
C GLY A 174 -0.75 0.61 -12.02
N THR A 175 -0.03 1.28 -11.10
CA THR A 175 -0.13 2.74 -10.93
C THR A 175 1.13 3.48 -11.36
N ILE A 176 0.99 4.71 -11.88
CA ILE A 176 2.13 5.58 -12.17
C ILE A 176 2.65 6.22 -10.87
N VAL A 177 3.91 5.98 -10.55
CA VAL A 177 4.64 6.56 -9.43
C VAL A 177 5.51 7.70 -9.95
N ARG A 178 5.40 8.87 -9.32
CA ARG A 178 6.23 10.06 -9.61
C ARG A 178 7.02 10.53 -8.39
N ALA A 179 6.69 10.04 -7.21
CA ALA A 179 7.38 10.35 -5.97
C ALA A 179 7.46 9.11 -5.09
N ALA A 180 8.57 8.98 -4.36
CA ALA A 180 8.81 7.90 -3.43
C ALA A 180 9.53 8.43 -2.19
N THR A 181 9.29 7.82 -1.03
CA THR A 181 10.02 8.18 0.19
C THR A 181 11.49 7.74 0.09
N LEU A 182 12.38 8.59 0.58
CA LEU A 182 13.79 8.30 0.87
C LEU A 182 14.03 8.24 2.39
N HIS A 183 12.96 8.22 3.18
CA HIS A 183 12.99 8.25 4.64
C HIS A 183 13.65 9.53 5.18
N ASN A 184 14.96 9.51 5.41
CA ASN A 184 15.71 10.57 6.07
C ASN A 184 17.06 10.85 5.40
N ALA A 185 17.76 11.88 5.88
CA ALA A 185 19.04 12.30 5.31
C ALA A 185 20.13 11.23 5.41
N ASP A 186 20.13 10.45 6.50
CA ASP A 186 21.10 9.38 6.71
C ASP A 186 20.89 8.26 5.70
N PHE A 187 19.65 7.86 5.45
CA PHE A 187 19.34 6.86 4.42
C PHE A 187 19.92 7.24 3.04
N ILE A 188 19.80 8.51 2.65
CA ILE A 188 20.33 9.04 1.37
C ILE A 188 21.85 9.04 1.39
N THR A 189 22.45 9.51 2.48
CA THR A 189 23.91 9.69 2.60
C THR A 189 24.65 8.37 2.70
N GLU A 190 24.17 7.43 3.52
CA GLU A 190 24.74 6.09 3.70
C GLU A 190 24.69 5.27 2.42
N ARG A 191 23.63 5.42 1.62
CA ARG A 191 23.49 4.77 0.31
C ARG A 191 24.08 5.59 -0.84
N ASP A 192 24.66 6.75 -0.54
CA ASP A 192 25.21 7.69 -1.52
C ASP A 192 24.26 7.93 -2.69
N ILE A 193 22.95 8.08 -2.44
CA ILE A 193 21.93 8.30 -3.49
C ILE A 193 22.06 9.75 -4.00
N ARG A 194 22.15 9.93 -5.32
CA ARG A 194 22.41 11.23 -5.94
C ARG A 194 21.37 11.56 -7.01
N ILE A 195 21.07 12.84 -7.13
CA ILE A 195 20.20 13.33 -8.20
C ILE A 195 20.79 12.97 -9.56
N GLY A 196 19.97 12.39 -10.43
CA GLY A 196 20.34 11.89 -11.75
C GLY A 196 20.60 10.39 -11.83
N ASP A 197 20.70 9.69 -10.69
CA ASP A 197 20.87 8.24 -10.68
C ASP A 197 19.64 7.49 -11.20
N ASP A 198 19.88 6.30 -11.75
CA ASP A 198 18.85 5.27 -11.85
C ASP A 198 18.64 4.65 -10.47
N VAL A 199 17.41 4.65 -9.96
CA VAL A 199 17.03 4.13 -8.64
C VAL A 199 16.05 2.98 -8.74
N GLN A 200 16.23 1.99 -7.87
CA GLN A 200 15.30 0.90 -7.66
C GLN A 200 14.17 1.37 -6.75
N VAL A 201 12.93 1.24 -7.22
CA VAL A 201 11.72 1.70 -6.53
C VAL A 201 10.76 0.52 -6.40
N LYS A 202 10.16 0.38 -5.22
CA LYS A 202 9.08 -0.58 -4.97
C LYS A 202 7.95 0.08 -4.20
N LYS A 203 6.85 -0.63 -4.03
CA LYS A 203 5.78 -0.23 -3.11
C LYS A 203 5.80 -1.09 -1.85
N ALA A 204 6.01 -0.46 -0.69
CA ALA A 204 5.80 -1.10 0.59
C ALA A 204 4.30 -1.37 0.81
N GLY A 205 3.97 -2.63 1.08
CA GLY A 205 2.58 -3.09 1.28
C GLY A 205 1.65 -2.76 0.11
N ASP A 206 2.19 -2.75 -1.12
CA ASP A 206 1.49 -2.42 -2.39
C ASP A 206 0.92 -1.00 -2.49
N ILE A 207 1.26 -0.12 -1.55
CA ILE A 207 0.66 1.22 -1.44
C ILE A 207 1.72 2.32 -1.47
N ILE A 208 2.73 2.27 -0.61
CA ILE A 208 3.65 3.40 -0.38
C ILE A 208 4.92 3.22 -1.22
N PRO A 209 5.21 4.07 -2.22
CA PRO A 209 6.43 3.96 -3.00
C PRO A 209 7.65 4.37 -2.17
N GLU A 210 8.70 3.55 -2.19
CA GLU A 210 9.98 3.81 -1.53
C GLU A 210 11.15 3.49 -2.46
N VAL A 211 12.20 4.30 -2.38
CA VAL A 211 13.48 4.02 -3.04
C VAL A 211 14.26 3.01 -2.21
N ILE A 212 14.72 1.93 -2.82
CA ILE A 212 15.51 0.88 -2.16
C ILE A 212 16.99 1.28 -2.17
N ASN A 213 17.52 1.53 -3.36
CA ASN A 213 18.90 1.89 -3.61
C ASN A 213 19.05 2.48 -5.03
N TYR A 214 20.22 3.02 -5.35
CA TYR A 214 20.60 3.32 -6.73
C TYR A 214 21.17 2.08 -7.44
N VAL A 215 21.14 2.10 -8.77
CA VAL A 215 21.73 1.06 -9.62
C VAL A 215 23.20 1.38 -9.84
N VAL A 216 24.07 0.67 -9.13
CA VAL A 216 25.52 0.97 -9.03
C VAL A 216 26.18 1.00 -10.41
N GLU A 217 25.84 0.05 -11.27
CA GLU A 217 26.46 -0.16 -12.58
C GLU A 217 26.08 0.94 -13.59
N ARG A 218 25.05 1.74 -13.30
CA ARG A 218 24.52 2.77 -14.22
C ARG A 218 24.91 4.19 -13.84
N ARG A 219 25.61 4.38 -12.71
CA ARG A 219 25.98 5.73 -12.27
C ARG A 219 27.02 6.35 -13.19
N GLN A 220 26.64 7.49 -13.79
CA GLN A 220 27.60 8.34 -14.50
C GLN A 220 28.45 9.13 -13.49
N GLN A 221 29.76 9.23 -13.72
CA GLN A 221 30.73 9.81 -12.78
C GLN A 221 30.49 11.29 -12.38
N LYS A 222 29.51 11.98 -12.99
CA LYS A 222 29.25 13.41 -12.83
C LYS A 222 28.19 13.75 -11.76
N ALA A 223 27.57 12.77 -11.10
CA ALA A 223 26.52 13.06 -10.11
C ALA A 223 27.13 13.69 -8.83
N LYS A 224 26.67 14.89 -8.46
CA LYS A 224 27.10 15.58 -7.23
C LYS A 224 26.55 14.86 -6.00
N LYS A 225 27.34 14.83 -4.92
CA LYS A 225 26.86 14.34 -3.63
C LYS A 225 25.68 15.18 -3.16
N TRP A 226 24.64 14.50 -2.68
CA TRP A 226 23.49 15.15 -2.09
C TRP A 226 23.86 15.75 -0.72
N GLN A 227 23.18 16.83 -0.34
CA GLN A 227 23.36 17.50 0.94
C GLN A 227 21.99 17.68 1.59
N GLU A 228 21.95 17.51 2.90
CA GLU A 228 20.74 17.72 3.69
C GLU A 228 20.31 19.20 3.70
N ALA A 229 19.01 19.42 3.86
CA ALA A 229 18.48 20.74 4.07
C ALA A 229 18.93 21.27 5.44
N THR A 230 19.36 22.53 5.48
CA THR A 230 19.70 23.22 6.73
C THR A 230 18.53 24.02 7.29
N HIS A 231 17.58 24.39 6.44
CA HIS A 231 16.40 25.19 6.80
C HIS A 231 15.12 24.48 6.41
N CYS A 232 14.07 24.69 7.20
CA CYS A 232 12.74 24.16 6.96
C CYS A 232 12.19 24.68 5.62
N PRO A 233 11.71 23.82 4.71
CA PRO A 233 11.21 24.26 3.41
C PRO A 233 9.95 25.14 3.51
N GLU A 234 9.25 25.10 4.65
CA GLU A 234 7.96 25.77 4.86
C GLU A 234 8.09 27.09 5.62
N CYS A 235 8.88 27.13 6.69
CA CYS A 235 9.00 28.30 7.57
C CYS A 235 10.41 28.89 7.64
N GLN A 236 11.37 28.32 6.90
CA GLN A 236 12.77 28.77 6.84
C GLN A 236 13.51 28.80 8.18
N SER A 237 12.96 28.23 9.26
CA SER A 237 13.68 28.07 10.52
C SER A 237 14.78 27.03 10.38
N LEU A 238 15.88 27.19 11.13
CA LEU A 238 16.98 26.23 11.17
C LEU A 238 16.45 24.85 11.61
N LEU A 239 16.90 23.81 10.91
CA LEU A 239 16.57 22.43 11.25
C LEU A 239 17.56 21.90 12.29
N GLU A 240 17.04 21.15 13.25
CA GLU A 240 17.84 20.55 14.31
C GLU A 240 17.73 19.03 14.30
N ARG A 241 18.81 18.34 14.65
CA ARG A 241 18.80 16.90 14.96
C ARG A 241 18.93 16.75 16.47
N VAL A 242 18.01 16.01 17.08
CA VAL A 242 18.10 15.67 18.50
C VAL A 242 19.17 14.58 18.66
N THR A 243 20.02 14.70 19.68
CA THR A 243 21.05 13.70 19.97
C THR A 243 20.44 12.30 20.12
N GLY A 244 20.90 11.35 19.31
CA GLY A 244 20.41 9.97 19.30
C GLY A 244 19.27 9.69 18.32
N GLU A 245 18.77 10.70 17.61
CA GLU A 245 17.80 10.54 16.54
C GLU A 245 18.42 10.71 15.15
N VAL A 246 17.91 9.94 14.18
CA VAL A 246 18.34 9.98 12.76
C VAL A 246 17.66 11.08 11.95
N ASP A 247 16.52 11.58 12.43
CA ASP A 247 15.69 12.51 11.68
C ASP A 247 16.01 13.97 12.03
N GLN A 248 15.92 14.86 11.05
CA GLN A 248 15.93 16.31 11.26
C GLN A 248 14.53 16.81 11.63
N TYR A 249 14.45 17.88 12.41
CA TYR A 249 13.19 18.45 12.88
C TYR A 249 13.13 19.97 12.69
N CYS A 250 11.96 20.43 12.27
CA CYS A 250 11.56 21.82 12.41
C CYS A 250 11.05 22.07 13.84
N ILE A 251 11.87 22.72 14.65
CA ILE A 251 11.56 23.04 16.05
C ILE A 251 10.61 24.23 16.20
N ASN A 252 10.41 25.01 15.15
CA ASN A 252 9.47 26.13 15.18
C ASN A 252 8.04 25.63 15.47
N SER A 253 7.47 26.03 16.61
CA SER A 253 6.12 25.64 17.05
C SER A 253 5.02 26.28 16.19
N VAL A 254 5.30 27.44 15.58
CA VAL A 254 4.37 28.17 14.72
C VAL A 254 4.59 27.91 13.23
N CYS A 255 5.35 26.86 12.87
CA CYS A 255 5.52 26.45 11.48
C CYS A 255 4.16 26.14 10.84
N PRO A 256 3.79 26.80 9.71
CA PRO A 256 2.51 26.60 9.03
C PRO A 256 2.19 25.14 8.79
N LYS A 257 3.14 24.37 8.25
CA LYS A 257 2.90 22.97 7.90
C LYS A 257 2.73 22.07 9.12
N LYS A 258 3.35 22.39 10.26
CA LYS A 258 3.11 21.66 11.53
C LYS A 258 1.68 21.90 12.02
N ILE A 259 1.21 23.15 11.95
CA ILE A 259 -0.15 23.50 12.38
C ILE A 259 -1.18 22.83 11.47
N THR A 260 -1.07 22.96 10.14
CA THR A 260 -2.05 22.36 9.21
C THR A 260 -2.06 20.83 9.33
N ARG A 261 -0.89 20.17 9.37
CA ARG A 261 -0.78 18.72 9.60
C ARG A 261 -1.32 18.29 10.97
N GLY A 262 -1.17 19.14 11.99
CA GLY A 262 -1.73 18.93 13.32
C GLY A 262 -3.25 18.90 13.28
N LEU A 263 -3.85 19.90 12.62
CA LEU A 263 -5.29 19.98 12.40
C LEU A 263 -5.80 18.81 11.54
N GLU A 264 -5.10 18.45 10.46
CA GLU A 264 -5.44 17.28 9.63
C GLU A 264 -5.55 16.01 10.46
N HIS A 265 -4.57 15.77 11.34
CA HIS A 265 -4.62 14.62 12.24
C HIS A 265 -5.75 14.73 13.26
N TYR A 266 -5.95 15.90 13.87
CA TYR A 266 -7.02 16.12 14.84
C TYR A 266 -8.39 15.82 14.26
N CYS A 267 -8.66 16.26 13.03
CA CYS A 267 -9.90 15.98 12.30
C CYS A 267 -10.00 14.54 11.77
N SER A 268 -8.91 13.78 11.74
CA SER A 268 -8.88 12.44 11.14
C SER A 268 -9.82 11.45 11.86
N ARG A 269 -10.21 10.39 11.13
CA ARG A 269 -11.14 9.35 11.61
C ARG A 269 -10.72 8.65 12.91
N ASN A 270 -9.41 8.52 13.15
CA ASN A 270 -8.87 7.85 14.33
C ASN A 270 -8.60 8.82 15.49
N ALA A 271 -8.92 10.10 15.33
CA ALA A 271 -8.85 11.14 16.35
C ALA A 271 -10.27 11.64 16.66
N MET A 272 -10.61 12.89 16.31
CA MET A 272 -11.93 13.46 16.60
C MET A 272 -12.99 13.12 15.54
N ASN A 273 -12.60 12.50 14.43
CA ASN A 273 -13.50 12.10 13.33
C ASN A 273 -14.42 13.23 12.84
N ILE A 274 -13.83 14.39 12.52
CA ILE A 274 -14.57 15.56 12.04
C ILE A 274 -14.68 15.46 10.51
N GLU A 275 -15.84 15.01 10.04
CA GLU A 275 -16.12 14.84 8.62
C GLU A 275 -16.23 16.18 7.88
N GLY A 276 -15.90 16.20 6.58
CA GLY A 276 -15.98 17.40 5.74
C GLY A 276 -14.77 18.35 5.83
N VAL A 277 -13.88 18.17 6.79
CA VAL A 277 -12.65 18.96 6.92
C VAL A 277 -11.48 18.28 6.19
N SER A 278 -11.27 18.66 4.92
CA SER A 278 -10.16 18.16 4.10
C SER A 278 -8.86 18.96 4.29
N GLU A 279 -7.71 18.38 3.89
CA GLU A 279 -6.42 19.08 3.84
C GLU A 279 -6.54 20.44 3.14
N LYS A 280 -7.22 20.50 1.98
CA LYS A 280 -7.45 21.75 1.24
C LYS A 280 -8.28 22.77 2.03
N ASN A 281 -9.30 22.32 2.77
CA ASN A 281 -10.11 23.22 3.59
C ASN A 281 -9.30 23.81 4.74
N ILE A 282 -8.47 22.98 5.39
CA ILE A 282 -7.55 23.43 6.45
C ILE A 282 -6.55 24.43 5.89
N GLU A 283 -5.90 24.11 4.76
CA GLU A 283 -4.95 25.02 4.11
C GLU A 283 -5.60 26.35 3.72
N ARG A 284 -6.86 26.35 3.27
CA ARG A 284 -7.61 27.57 2.96
C ARG A 284 -7.99 28.38 4.19
N LEU A 285 -8.37 27.73 5.29
CA LEU A 285 -8.74 28.40 6.55
C LEU A 285 -7.52 28.93 7.31
N TYR A 286 -6.35 28.32 7.11
CA TYR A 286 -5.11 28.72 7.75
C TYR A 286 -4.46 29.95 7.08
N LYS A 287 -4.63 30.10 5.76
CA LYS A 287 -4.18 31.28 5.00
C LYS A 287 -5.06 32.49 5.26
#